data_AF-A0A182F0P4-F1
#
_entry.id   AF-A0A182F0P4-F1
#
_cell.length_a   1.000
_cell.length_b   1.000
_cell.length_c   1.000
_cell.angle_alpha   90.00
_cell.angle_beta   90.00
_cell.angle_gamma   90.00
#
_symmetry.space_group_name_H-M   'P 1'
#
loop_
_entity.id
_entity.type
_entity.pdbx_description
1 polymer ?
#
loop_
_entity_poly.entity_id
_entity_poly.type
_entity_poly.pdbx_seq_one_letter_code
_entity_poly.pdbx_strand_id
1 'polypeptide(L)'
;MGCSSIPVGDISPENEAQCSGRGDCLNGTCLCEIRYSGEECSGFNLPYHAGISAVFYFVGFVSLVQLLICIIAEYQRLKQPSFLRACRLTTQKLLYFFVFVAAVLRGAYFTTPETLQPAWVSYLMSLYYPLVMTCASLVVCLWAEIFHLQGIRWERSQFLSKSFLGFLAFNLLPYSLFLAEIAYSHLFSGRSTSFFNGCYAVLLLIVVIFFLIYGVEVFFKVRGGFVYDFGVVPNSENVNASQLHQSRFGLLSQAIMMIVIVGFLTSETLGDFWKKKVPVYSRNWHDIVFRLAEVGVALWFPCCLWNSMAPEQLWILNPRKLLTRQIDPVAPESTEAPAEPSTSATAEEGQSFLAKKDCWICYDTDKPEPLIQPCKCIGDVSSVHHECLRRWLVDSCANSDAVLKCKVCDSPYEIERSNRLDWEKGFTIQHWAKTIIIVTLMCITGAGAWVIIQLNEDSFVRVLVAGFAIIIGYILFKMLGENTVTAIQRAKVSSIYIVTSVNDLQT
;
A
#
# COMPACT_ATOMS: atom_id res chain seq x y z
N MET A 1 7.67 3.72 50.89
CA MET A 1 8.56 4.89 50.74
C MET A 1 8.01 5.66 49.56
N GLY A 2 7.42 6.82 49.79
CA GLY A 2 6.76 7.62 48.75
C GLY A 2 7.62 8.81 48.35
N CYS A 3 7.53 9.22 47.10
CA CYS A 3 8.15 10.46 46.65
C CYS A 3 7.35 11.67 47.18
N SER A 4 8.00 12.79 47.51
CA SER A 4 7.29 13.96 48.05
C SER A 4 6.87 14.90 46.91
N SER A 5 5.56 15.08 46.70
CA SER A 5 5.03 16.03 45.71
C SER A 5 5.28 17.47 46.20
N ILE A 6 6.21 18.18 45.57
CA ILE A 6 6.44 19.60 45.84
C ILE A 6 5.49 20.42 44.95
N PRO A 7 4.72 21.39 45.50
CA PRO A 7 3.89 22.28 44.70
C PRO A 7 4.74 23.11 43.73
N VAL A 8 4.21 23.35 42.53
CA VAL A 8 4.84 24.21 41.51
C VAL A 8 5.02 25.62 42.09
N GLY A 9 6.22 25.95 42.56
CA GLY A 9 6.53 27.27 43.12
C GLY A 9 7.66 27.32 44.15
N ASP A 10 7.95 26.23 44.86
CA ASP A 10 8.99 26.23 45.90
C ASP A 10 10.26 25.49 45.47
N ILE A 11 11.40 26.15 45.66
CA ILE A 11 12.74 25.63 45.41
C ILE A 11 13.10 24.71 46.58
N SER A 12 13.09 23.39 46.37
CA SER A 12 13.72 22.46 47.30
C SER A 12 15.25 22.55 47.22
N PRO A 13 15.96 22.31 48.33
CA PRO A 13 17.42 22.29 48.35
C PRO A 13 17.95 21.18 47.42
N GLU A 14 19.12 21.42 46.87
CA GLU A 14 19.82 20.56 45.92
C GLU A 14 19.98 19.11 46.44
N ASN A 15 19.75 18.14 45.53
CA ASN A 15 20.26 16.75 45.54
C ASN A 15 19.48 15.60 46.19
N GLU A 16 18.18 15.46 45.91
CA GLU A 16 17.58 14.12 45.76
C GLU A 16 16.87 14.02 44.41
N ALA A 17 17.42 13.23 43.48
CA ALA A 17 16.76 12.93 42.21
C ALA A 17 15.50 12.10 42.46
N GLN A 18 14.35 12.77 42.62
CA GLN A 18 13.06 12.10 42.79
C GLN A 18 12.81 11.14 41.61
N CYS A 19 12.29 9.95 41.89
CA CYS A 19 11.99 8.92 40.89
C CYS A 19 13.20 8.57 39.99
N SER A 20 14.40 8.49 40.58
CA SER A 20 15.68 8.23 39.90
C SER A 20 16.01 9.21 38.76
N GLY A 21 15.38 10.39 38.72
CA GLY A 21 15.51 11.35 37.63
C GLY A 21 14.90 10.89 36.30
N ARG A 22 14.06 9.84 36.32
CA ARG A 22 13.44 9.19 35.15
C ARG A 22 11.91 9.22 35.18
N GLY A 23 11.35 10.12 35.98
CA GLY A 23 9.91 10.24 36.18
C GLY A 23 9.54 11.47 37.01
N ASP A 24 8.24 11.71 37.12
CA ASP A 24 7.67 12.78 37.94
C ASP A 24 6.95 12.18 39.16
N CYS A 25 7.06 12.82 40.32
CA CYS A 25 6.30 12.40 41.50
C CYS A 25 4.87 12.96 41.46
N LEU A 26 3.87 12.07 41.49
CA LEU A 26 2.45 12.39 41.54
C LEU A 26 1.81 11.69 42.75
N ASN A 27 1.30 12.48 43.70
CA ASN A 27 0.57 11.99 44.88
C ASN A 27 1.28 10.86 45.65
N GLY A 28 2.59 10.97 45.86
CA GLY A 28 3.35 9.95 46.58
C GLY A 28 3.83 8.77 45.73
N THR A 29 3.46 8.71 44.45
CA THR A 29 3.85 7.66 43.50
C THR A 29 4.64 8.22 42.32
N CYS A 30 5.63 7.48 41.83
CA CYS A 30 6.43 7.88 40.68
C CYS A 30 5.75 7.50 39.36
N LEU A 31 5.52 8.49 38.49
CA LEU A 31 5.13 8.28 37.10
C LEU A 31 6.39 8.23 36.24
N CYS A 32 6.76 7.05 35.76
CA CYS A 32 7.97 6.84 34.99
C CYS A 32 7.84 7.25 33.52
N GLU A 33 8.97 7.63 32.93
CA GLU A 33 9.10 7.62 31.48
C GLU A 33 8.88 6.20 30.94
N ILE A 34 8.26 6.07 29.77
CA ILE A 34 7.74 4.80 29.25
C ILE A 34 8.80 3.69 29.09
N ARG A 35 10.08 4.04 28.99
CA ARG A 35 11.20 3.09 28.89
C ARG A 35 11.56 2.42 30.22
N TYR A 36 11.08 2.99 31.33
CA TYR A 36 11.40 2.55 32.68
C TYR A 36 10.16 2.06 33.42
N SER A 37 10.39 1.29 34.47
CA SER A 37 9.35 0.72 35.34
C SER A 37 9.85 0.56 36.78
N GLY A 38 8.94 0.20 37.70
CA GLY A 38 9.23 0.05 39.12
C GLY A 38 8.86 1.29 39.95
N GLU A 39 8.85 1.13 41.27
CA GLU A 39 8.39 2.16 42.22
C GLU A 39 9.25 3.44 42.19
N GLU A 40 10.52 3.32 41.84
CA GLU A 40 11.48 4.44 41.73
C GLU A 40 11.91 4.73 40.28
N CYS A 41 11.26 4.11 39.27
CA CYS A 41 11.64 4.24 37.86
C CYS A 41 13.08 3.82 37.52
N SER A 42 13.67 2.94 38.33
CA SER A 42 15.01 2.38 38.14
C SER A 42 15.02 1.14 37.23
N GLY A 43 13.90 0.43 37.16
CA GLY A 43 13.74 -0.79 36.37
C GLY A 43 13.57 -0.51 34.88
N PHE A 44 13.89 -1.51 34.06
CA PHE A 44 13.70 -1.47 32.61
C PHE A 44 12.28 -1.93 32.24
N ASN A 45 11.58 -1.18 31.39
CA ASN A 45 10.24 -1.59 30.94
C ASN A 45 10.35 -2.67 29.85
N LEU A 46 10.50 -3.93 30.29
CA LEU A 46 10.66 -5.08 29.41
C LEU A 46 9.54 -5.21 28.35
N PRO A 47 8.24 -5.07 28.68
CA PRO A 47 7.18 -5.10 27.68
C PRO A 47 7.32 -4.05 26.56
N TYR A 48 7.69 -2.81 26.89
CA TYR A 48 7.88 -1.74 25.89
C TYR A 48 9.01 -2.10 24.90
N HIS A 49 10.16 -2.50 25.43
CA HIS A 49 11.35 -2.83 24.63
C HIS A 49 11.17 -4.11 23.81
N ALA A 50 10.59 -5.15 24.41
CA ALA A 50 10.25 -6.39 23.71
C ALA A 50 9.22 -6.14 22.59
N GLY A 51 8.20 -5.32 22.85
CA GLY A 51 7.18 -4.98 21.86
C GLY A 51 7.75 -4.26 20.64
N ILE A 52 8.52 -3.19 20.86
CA ILE A 52 9.10 -2.40 19.76
C ILE A 52 10.15 -3.22 18.98
N SER A 53 11.05 -3.92 19.67
CA SER A 53 12.06 -4.75 19.01
C SER A 53 11.42 -5.87 18.18
N ALA A 54 10.39 -6.54 18.70
CA ALA A 54 9.66 -7.58 17.97
C ALA A 54 9.03 -7.03 16.68
N VAL A 55 8.43 -5.83 16.71
CA VAL A 55 7.85 -5.21 15.51
C VAL A 55 8.93 -4.91 14.46
N PHE A 56 10.07 -4.35 14.86
CA PHE A 56 11.18 -4.10 13.93
C PHE A 56 11.76 -5.40 13.36
N TYR A 57 11.95 -6.44 14.18
CA TYR A 57 12.39 -7.74 13.68
C TYR A 57 11.38 -8.38 12.74
N PHE A 58 10.08 -8.22 12.98
CA PHE A 58 9.05 -8.68 12.07
C PHE A 58 9.13 -7.96 10.71
N VAL A 59 9.27 -6.63 10.70
CA VAL A 59 9.49 -5.85 9.47
C VAL A 59 10.76 -6.30 8.73
N GLY A 60 11.85 -6.54 9.47
CA GLY A 60 13.08 -7.08 8.93
C GLY A 60 12.89 -8.46 8.30
N PHE A 61 12.22 -9.38 9.00
CA PHE A 61 11.92 -10.72 8.51
C PHE A 61 11.09 -10.69 7.23
N VAL A 62 9.99 -9.91 7.21
CA VAL A 62 9.15 -9.77 6.01
C VAL A 62 9.96 -9.23 4.83
N SER A 63 10.80 -8.22 5.05
CA SER A 63 11.65 -7.64 4.01
C SER A 63 12.69 -8.63 3.47
N LEU A 64 13.27 -9.45 4.35
CA LEU A 64 14.20 -10.52 3.95
C LEU A 64 13.47 -11.60 3.12
N VAL A 65 12.30 -12.04 3.56
CA VAL A 65 11.48 -13.01 2.82
C VAL A 65 11.10 -12.47 1.45
N GLN A 66 10.66 -11.21 1.37
CA GLN A 66 10.33 -10.55 0.10
C GLN A 66 11.56 -10.44 -0.82
N LEU A 67 12.74 -10.13 -0.28
CA LEU A 67 13.99 -10.11 -1.02
C LEU A 67 14.34 -11.50 -1.59
N LEU A 68 14.25 -12.55 -0.77
CA LEU A 68 14.51 -13.92 -1.19
C LEU A 68 13.53 -14.37 -2.28
N ILE A 69 12.23 -14.09 -2.10
CA ILE A 69 11.20 -14.37 -3.10
C ILE A 69 11.52 -13.64 -4.41
N CYS A 70 11.91 -12.37 -4.35
CA CYS A 70 12.27 -11.58 -5.53
C CYS A 70 13.48 -12.20 -6.28
N ILE A 71 14.52 -12.63 -5.56
CA ILE A 71 15.69 -13.29 -6.15
C ILE A 71 15.31 -14.64 -6.77
N ILE A 72 14.50 -15.44 -6.09
CA ILE A 72 14.04 -16.75 -6.59
C ILE A 72 13.17 -16.57 -7.84
N ALA A 73 12.27 -15.60 -7.85
CA ALA A 73 11.41 -15.29 -8.99
C ALA A 73 12.26 -14.88 -10.21
N GLU A 74 13.28 -14.04 -10.01
CA GLU A 74 14.19 -13.65 -11.09
C GLU A 74 15.03 -14.83 -11.58
N TYR A 75 15.51 -15.68 -10.67
CA TYR A 75 16.22 -16.92 -11.01
C TYR A 75 15.39 -17.84 -11.90
N GLN A 76 14.09 -18.01 -11.59
CA GLN A 76 13.16 -18.82 -12.38
C GLN A 76 12.83 -18.18 -13.74
N ARG A 77 12.85 -16.85 -13.87
CA ARG A 77 12.62 -16.14 -15.13
C ARG A 77 13.81 -16.16 -16.09
N LEU A 78 15.01 -16.55 -15.63
CA LEU A 78 16.23 -16.59 -16.47
C LEU A 78 16.23 -17.81 -17.39
N LYS A 79 16.39 -17.59 -18.71
CA LYS A 79 16.56 -18.68 -19.70
C LYS A 79 17.76 -19.59 -19.42
N GLN A 80 18.79 -19.05 -18.77
CA GLN A 80 19.95 -19.79 -18.28
C GLN A 80 20.16 -19.45 -16.79
N PRO A 81 19.84 -20.37 -15.87
CA PRO A 81 19.85 -20.09 -14.45
C PRO A 81 21.27 -19.84 -13.96
N SER A 82 21.50 -18.65 -13.42
CA SER A 82 22.77 -18.28 -12.78
C SER A 82 22.48 -17.43 -11.56
N PHE A 83 22.97 -17.86 -10.40
CA PHE A 83 22.66 -17.22 -9.13
C PHE A 83 23.17 -15.77 -9.08
N LEU A 84 24.40 -15.51 -9.55
CA LEU A 84 24.96 -14.16 -9.63
C LEU A 84 24.12 -13.22 -10.50
N ARG A 85 23.48 -13.75 -11.55
CA ARG A 85 22.62 -12.97 -12.44
C ARG A 85 21.25 -12.70 -11.82
N ALA A 86 20.71 -13.64 -11.05
CA ALA A 86 19.49 -13.44 -10.27
C ALA A 86 19.68 -12.42 -9.13
N CYS A 87 20.87 -12.38 -8.54
CA CYS A 87 21.27 -11.39 -7.53
C CYS A 87 21.64 -10.03 -8.14
N ARG A 88 21.36 -9.77 -9.42
CA ARG A 88 21.61 -8.47 -10.03
C ARG A 88 20.89 -7.38 -9.23
N LEU A 89 21.64 -6.32 -8.90
CA LEU A 89 21.10 -5.17 -8.17
C LEU A 89 20.00 -4.49 -8.99
N THR A 90 18.79 -4.49 -8.45
CA THR A 90 17.64 -3.73 -8.94
C THR A 90 17.14 -2.83 -7.82
N THR A 91 16.44 -1.76 -8.17
CA THR A 91 15.90 -0.79 -7.20
C THR A 91 15.06 -1.48 -6.12
N GLN A 92 14.20 -2.43 -6.53
CA GLN A 92 13.37 -3.22 -5.61
C GLN A 92 14.19 -4.02 -4.59
N LYS A 93 15.20 -4.80 -5.06
CA LYS A 93 16.05 -5.61 -4.17
C LYS A 93 16.84 -4.74 -3.20
N LEU A 94 17.33 -3.59 -3.68
CA LEU A 94 18.08 -2.65 -2.87
C LEU A 94 17.20 -2.02 -1.78
N LEU A 95 15.94 -1.69 -2.09
CA LEU A 95 14.97 -1.23 -1.08
C LEU A 95 14.72 -2.28 0.00
N TYR A 96 14.43 -3.53 -0.35
CA TYR A 96 14.24 -4.58 0.66
C TYR A 96 15.49 -4.79 1.51
N PHE A 97 16.68 -4.77 0.89
CA PHE A 97 17.93 -4.95 1.60
C PHE A 97 18.17 -3.83 2.64
N PHE A 98 18.04 -2.56 2.25
CA PHE A 98 18.24 -1.45 3.17
C PHE A 98 17.19 -1.41 4.28
N VAL A 99 15.93 -1.71 3.98
CA VAL A 99 14.87 -1.80 4.99
C VAL A 99 15.12 -2.95 5.96
N PHE A 100 15.56 -4.11 5.46
CA PHE A 100 15.97 -5.23 6.31
C PHE A 100 17.10 -4.82 7.27
N VAL A 101 18.16 -4.21 6.75
CA VAL A 101 19.29 -3.75 7.58
C VAL A 101 18.82 -2.70 8.60
N ALA A 102 18.05 -1.69 8.18
CA ALA A 102 17.54 -0.65 9.06
C ALA A 102 16.68 -1.23 10.19
N ALA A 103 15.75 -2.12 9.86
CA ALA A 103 14.85 -2.73 10.82
C ALA A 103 15.58 -3.66 11.80
N VAL A 104 16.54 -4.47 11.35
CA VAL A 104 17.33 -5.34 12.22
C VAL A 104 18.21 -4.53 13.18
N LEU A 105 18.89 -3.50 12.69
CA LEU A 105 19.71 -2.63 13.53
C LEU A 105 18.87 -1.89 14.57
N ARG A 106 17.68 -1.40 14.17
CA ARG A 106 16.76 -0.72 15.08
C ARG A 106 16.17 -1.68 16.11
N GLY A 107 15.79 -2.89 15.71
CA GLY A 107 15.34 -3.95 16.61
C GLY A 107 16.41 -4.30 17.65
N ALA A 108 17.66 -4.49 17.18
CA ALA A 108 18.80 -4.78 18.05
C ALA A 108 19.03 -3.71 19.11
N TYR A 109 18.93 -2.43 18.75
CA TYR A 109 19.01 -1.32 19.71
C TYR A 109 18.00 -1.46 20.86
N PHE A 110 16.76 -1.83 20.56
CA PHE A 110 15.72 -1.97 21.59
C PHE A 110 15.82 -3.25 22.43
N THR A 111 16.54 -4.28 21.97
CA THR A 111 16.73 -5.53 22.74
C THR A 111 17.70 -5.42 23.90
N THR A 112 18.69 -4.54 23.80
CA THR A 112 19.72 -4.38 24.83
C THR A 112 19.27 -3.36 25.88
N PRO A 113 19.24 -3.68 27.18
CA PRO A 113 18.89 -2.70 28.21
C PRO A 113 20.00 -1.66 28.39
N GLU A 114 19.63 -0.38 28.56
CA GLU A 114 20.56 0.76 28.61
C GLU A 114 21.70 0.59 29.65
N THR A 115 21.46 -0.15 30.73
CA THR A 115 22.47 -0.43 31.78
C THR A 115 23.56 -1.43 31.38
N LEU A 116 23.30 -2.27 30.37
CA LEU A 116 24.27 -3.21 29.78
C LEU A 116 24.69 -2.82 28.36
N GLN A 117 24.22 -1.67 27.85
CA GLN A 117 24.55 -1.24 26.49
C GLN A 117 26.02 -0.78 26.41
N PRO A 118 26.88 -1.50 25.66
CA PRO A 118 28.19 -0.98 25.32
C PRO A 118 28.06 0.27 24.43
N ALA A 119 29.06 1.15 24.47
CA ALA A 119 29.04 2.45 23.79
C ALA A 119 28.76 2.39 22.28
N TRP A 120 28.94 1.23 21.62
CA TRP A 120 28.65 1.07 20.20
C TRP A 120 27.17 0.89 19.85
N VAL A 121 26.31 0.54 20.84
CA VAL A 121 24.88 0.35 20.60
C VAL A 121 24.17 1.67 20.28
N SER A 122 24.66 2.80 20.81
CA SER A 122 24.15 4.12 20.45
C SER A 122 24.34 4.43 18.96
N TYR A 123 25.40 3.91 18.32
CA TYR A 123 25.61 4.07 16.87
C TYR A 123 24.59 3.32 16.02
N LEU A 124 24.01 2.22 16.54
CA LEU A 124 22.91 1.53 15.85
C LEU A 124 21.66 2.41 15.73
N MET A 125 21.44 3.29 16.72
CA MET A 125 20.34 4.26 16.71
C MET A 125 20.51 5.25 15.55
N SER A 126 21.69 5.86 15.42
CA SER A 126 21.95 6.91 14.44
C SER A 126 22.01 6.38 13.01
N LEU A 127 22.47 5.14 12.80
CA LEU A 127 22.55 4.51 11.47
C LEU A 127 21.19 4.25 10.82
N TYR A 128 20.11 4.20 11.60
CA TYR A 128 18.75 4.02 11.08
C TYR A 128 18.34 5.13 10.10
N TYR A 129 18.62 6.41 10.42
CA TYR A 129 18.19 7.53 9.59
C TYR A 129 18.90 7.61 8.23
N PRO A 130 20.24 7.45 8.14
CA PRO A 130 20.93 7.27 6.86
C PRO A 130 20.31 6.18 5.98
N LEU A 131 20.01 5.00 6.53
CA LEU A 131 19.43 3.89 5.76
C LEU A 131 18.02 4.21 5.22
N VAL A 132 17.17 4.81 6.05
CA VAL A 132 15.83 5.25 5.65
C VAL A 132 15.91 6.36 4.59
N MET A 133 16.81 7.34 4.76
CA MET A 133 17.05 8.37 3.76
C MET A 133 17.60 7.79 2.46
N THR A 134 18.43 6.73 2.50
CA THR A 134 18.85 6.01 1.30
C THR A 134 17.66 5.41 0.57
N CYS A 135 16.73 4.76 1.30
CA CYS A 135 15.53 4.19 0.69
C CYS A 135 14.65 5.27 0.04
N ALA A 136 14.38 6.37 0.75
CA ALA A 136 13.56 7.46 0.25
C ALA A 136 14.24 8.20 -0.92
N SER A 137 15.54 8.51 -0.84
CA SER A 137 16.29 9.15 -1.93
C SER A 137 16.37 8.26 -3.17
N LEU A 138 16.46 6.94 -3.02
CA LEU A 138 16.41 5.99 -4.14
C LEU A 138 15.07 6.07 -4.88
N VAL A 139 13.95 6.15 -4.14
CA VAL A 139 12.60 6.33 -4.72
C VAL A 139 12.47 7.69 -5.41
N VAL A 140 12.98 8.77 -4.79
CA VAL A 140 13.01 10.11 -5.39
C VAL A 140 13.78 10.11 -6.71
N CYS A 141 14.99 9.56 -6.74
CA CYS A 141 15.81 9.48 -7.95
C CYS A 141 15.13 8.64 -9.04
N LEU A 142 14.44 7.57 -8.66
CA LEU A 142 13.65 6.76 -9.59
C LEU A 142 12.51 7.58 -10.21
N TRP A 143 11.72 8.28 -9.40
CA TRP A 143 10.63 9.12 -9.89
C TRP A 143 11.13 10.28 -10.74
N ALA A 144 12.28 10.87 -10.38
CA ALA A 144 12.92 11.89 -11.19
C ALA A 144 13.32 11.35 -12.58
N GLU A 145 13.89 10.15 -12.68
CA GLU A 145 14.19 9.51 -13.97
C GLU A 145 12.91 9.27 -14.78
N ILE A 146 11.87 8.72 -14.15
CA ILE A 146 10.58 8.45 -14.80
C ILE A 146 9.93 9.73 -15.32
N PHE A 147 10.08 10.84 -14.58
CA PHE A 147 9.53 12.13 -14.95
C PHE A 147 10.29 12.75 -16.13
N HIS A 148 11.62 12.75 -16.10
CA HIS A 148 12.44 13.48 -17.07
C HIS A 148 12.89 12.67 -18.31
N LEU A 149 12.97 11.33 -18.24
CA LEU A 149 13.49 10.52 -19.33
C LEU A 149 12.36 9.89 -20.17
N GLN A 150 12.41 10.12 -21.49
CA GLN A 150 11.49 9.57 -22.48
C GLN A 150 12.06 8.26 -23.09
N GLY A 151 11.19 7.32 -23.48
CA GLY A 151 11.57 6.15 -24.29
C GLY A 151 12.35 5.02 -23.59
N ILE A 152 12.58 5.08 -22.27
CA ILE A 152 13.14 3.94 -21.53
C ILE A 152 12.12 2.79 -21.57
N ARG A 153 12.53 1.59 -22.00
CA ARG A 153 11.68 0.39 -21.93
C ARG A 153 11.57 -0.08 -20.48
N TRP A 154 10.62 0.49 -19.76
CA TRP A 154 10.30 0.17 -18.36
C TRP A 154 9.71 -1.24 -18.15
N GLU A 155 9.59 -2.04 -19.22
CA GLU A 155 9.16 -3.45 -19.18
C GLU A 155 10.17 -4.36 -18.45
N ARG A 156 11.40 -3.90 -18.21
CA ARG A 156 12.41 -4.65 -17.47
C ARG A 156 12.88 -3.83 -16.28
N SER A 157 12.89 -4.43 -15.08
CA SER A 157 13.40 -3.80 -13.86
C SER A 157 14.87 -3.44 -14.03
N GLN A 158 15.16 -2.17 -14.30
CA GLN A 158 16.51 -1.64 -14.38
C GLN A 158 16.82 -0.85 -13.11
N PHE A 159 18.09 -0.87 -12.72
CA PHE A 159 18.59 0.03 -11.67
C PHE A 159 18.73 1.46 -12.23
N LEU A 160 18.91 2.46 -11.35
CA LEU A 160 19.11 3.85 -11.74
C LEU A 160 20.17 3.98 -12.84
N SER A 161 19.90 4.87 -13.79
CA SER A 161 20.77 5.13 -14.93
C SER A 161 21.48 6.47 -14.77
N LYS A 162 20.85 7.58 -15.20
CA LYS A 162 21.42 8.93 -15.18
C LYS A 162 21.40 9.56 -13.80
N SER A 163 20.40 9.26 -12.98
CA SER A 163 20.25 9.78 -11.62
C SER A 163 21.08 9.02 -10.58
N PHE A 164 21.82 7.97 -10.99
CA PHE A 164 22.67 7.20 -10.08
C PHE A 164 23.76 8.05 -9.41
N LEU A 165 24.40 8.96 -10.16
CA LEU A 165 25.43 9.84 -9.60
C LEU A 165 24.84 10.79 -8.54
N GLY A 166 23.65 11.33 -8.80
CA GLY A 166 22.94 12.18 -7.84
C GLY A 166 22.55 11.41 -6.57
N PHE A 167 22.06 10.17 -6.73
CA PHE A 167 21.77 9.27 -5.61
C PHE A 167 23.02 9.01 -4.75
N LEU A 168 24.16 8.70 -5.38
CA LEU A 168 25.41 8.45 -4.66
C LEU A 168 25.94 9.71 -3.97
N ALA A 169 25.92 10.85 -4.65
CA ALA A 169 26.37 12.13 -4.11
C ALA A 169 25.55 12.55 -2.88
N PHE A 170 24.21 12.42 -2.95
CA PHE A 170 23.36 12.70 -1.79
C PHE A 170 23.67 11.75 -0.63
N ASN A 171 23.76 10.43 -0.89
CA ASN A 171 24.02 9.46 0.17
C ASN A 171 25.43 9.56 0.76
N LEU A 172 26.39 10.23 0.13
CA LEU A 172 27.66 10.53 0.78
C LEU A 172 27.48 11.43 2.02
N LEU A 173 26.48 12.32 2.02
CA LEU A 173 26.25 13.28 3.10
C LEU A 173 25.77 12.63 4.42
N PRO A 174 24.67 11.85 4.47
CA PRO A 174 24.21 11.27 5.73
C PRO A 174 25.17 10.22 6.31
N TYR A 175 25.90 9.48 5.47
CA TYR A 175 26.90 8.52 5.96
C TYR A 175 28.21 9.19 6.40
N SER A 176 28.63 10.30 5.77
CA SER A 176 29.76 11.08 6.30
C SER A 176 29.42 11.75 7.62
N LEU A 177 28.19 12.26 7.80
CA LEU A 177 27.71 12.73 9.11
C LEU A 177 27.71 11.63 10.17
N PHE A 178 27.30 10.40 9.80
CA PHE A 178 27.33 9.26 10.72
C PHE A 178 28.75 8.91 11.15
N LEU A 179 29.71 8.88 10.21
CA LEU A 179 31.12 8.68 10.54
C LEU A 179 31.67 9.80 11.41
N ALA A 180 31.26 11.04 11.17
CA ALA A 180 31.63 12.19 11.99
C ALA A 180 31.05 12.09 13.42
N GLU A 181 29.82 11.58 13.59
CA GLU A 181 29.22 11.34 14.90
C GLU A 181 29.98 10.26 15.69
N ILE A 182 30.35 9.15 15.03
CA ILE A 182 31.21 8.12 15.63
C ILE A 182 32.56 8.72 16.03
N ALA A 183 33.22 9.44 15.13
CA ALA A 183 34.51 10.08 15.45
C ALA A 183 34.39 11.08 16.60
N TYR A 184 33.33 11.88 16.62
CA TYR A 184 33.07 12.86 17.67
C TYR A 184 32.84 12.22 19.04
N SER A 185 32.02 11.18 19.10
CA SER A 185 31.73 10.45 20.35
C SER A 185 32.95 9.72 20.92
N HIS A 186 33.86 9.24 20.06
CA HIS A 186 35.15 8.71 20.50
C HIS A 186 36.10 9.77 21.04
N LEU A 187 36.13 10.98 20.45
CA LEU A 187 37.03 12.07 20.84
C LEU A 187 36.53 12.87 22.05
N PHE A 188 35.21 13.06 22.17
CA PHE A 188 34.57 13.92 23.17
C PHE A 188 33.54 13.15 23.99
N SER A 189 34.02 12.14 24.73
CA SER A 189 33.19 11.35 25.63
C SER A 189 32.46 12.26 26.63
N GLY A 190 31.13 12.13 26.70
CA GLY A 190 30.28 12.88 27.65
C GLY A 190 29.64 14.16 27.12
N ARG A 191 29.83 14.53 25.85
CA ARG A 191 29.16 15.68 25.22
C ARG A 191 27.94 15.24 24.41
N SER A 192 26.88 16.06 24.41
CA SER A 192 25.63 15.74 23.71
C SER A 192 25.83 15.68 22.19
N THR A 193 25.27 14.64 21.56
CA THR A 193 25.23 14.46 20.10
C THR A 193 23.98 15.07 19.45
N SER A 194 23.17 15.84 20.19
CA SER A 194 21.92 16.44 19.69
C SER A 194 22.10 17.29 18.42
N PHE A 195 23.28 17.86 18.19
CA PHE A 195 23.60 18.58 16.95
C PHE A 195 23.43 17.69 15.70
N PHE A 196 23.89 16.44 15.74
CA PHE A 196 23.78 15.51 14.62
C PHE A 196 22.33 15.16 14.30
N ASN A 197 21.48 14.99 15.32
CA ASN A 197 20.04 14.80 15.14
C ASN A 197 19.40 15.98 14.37
N GLY A 198 19.85 17.22 14.62
CA GLY A 198 19.44 18.39 13.85
C GLY A 198 19.86 18.33 12.39
N CYS A 199 21.10 17.92 12.10
CA CYS A 199 21.57 17.73 10.73
C CYS A 199 20.77 16.64 9.99
N TYR A 200 20.48 15.51 10.65
CA TYR A 200 19.63 14.47 10.09
C TYR A 200 18.21 14.96 9.83
N ALA A 201 17.63 15.79 10.71
CA ALA A 201 16.33 16.40 10.50
C ALA A 201 16.30 17.25 9.23
N VAL A 202 17.33 18.08 9.01
CA VAL A 202 17.44 18.93 7.81
C VAL A 202 17.59 18.09 6.54
N LEU A 203 18.45 17.07 6.55
CA LEU A 203 18.62 16.18 5.39
C LEU A 203 17.34 15.41 5.07
N LEU A 204 16.66 14.88 6.09
CA LEU A 204 15.40 14.18 5.91
C LEU A 204 14.31 15.13 5.39
N LEU A 205 14.25 16.38 5.87
CA LEU A 205 13.34 17.40 5.35
C LEU A 205 13.58 17.67 3.86
N ILE A 206 14.84 17.79 3.44
CA ILE A 206 15.19 17.94 2.01
C ILE A 206 14.67 16.74 1.21
N VAL A 207 14.89 15.52 1.68
CA VAL A 207 14.38 14.30 1.01
C VAL A 207 12.86 14.31 0.92
N VAL A 208 12.16 14.68 1.99
CA VAL A 208 10.69 14.78 2.00
C VAL A 208 10.18 15.80 0.98
N ILE A 209 10.84 16.96 0.86
CA ILE A 209 10.47 17.99 -0.11
C ILE A 209 10.56 17.43 -1.53
N PHE A 210 11.69 16.80 -1.90
CA PHE A 210 11.82 16.19 -3.23
C PHE A 210 10.87 15.01 -3.45
N PHE A 211 10.63 14.20 -2.42
CA PHE A 211 9.65 13.11 -2.44
C PHE A 211 8.24 13.62 -2.76
N LEU A 212 7.83 14.73 -2.16
CA LEU A 212 6.54 15.37 -2.46
C LEU A 212 6.52 16.01 -3.84
N ILE A 213 7.58 16.75 -4.24
CA ILE A 213 7.64 17.39 -5.56
C ILE A 213 7.45 16.35 -6.68
N TYR A 214 8.28 15.31 -6.69
CA TYR A 214 8.20 14.29 -7.73
C TYR A 214 6.95 13.41 -7.57
N GLY A 215 6.58 13.07 -6.34
CA GLY A 215 5.39 12.26 -6.08
C GLY A 215 4.10 12.94 -6.54
N VAL A 216 3.94 14.25 -6.31
CA VAL A 216 2.75 15.00 -6.75
C VAL A 216 2.72 15.10 -8.27
N GLU A 217 3.85 15.38 -8.93
CA GLU A 217 3.89 15.41 -10.39
C GLU A 217 3.51 14.05 -11.02
N VAL A 218 4.01 12.93 -10.46
CA VAL A 218 3.76 11.60 -11.00
C VAL A 218 2.36 11.06 -10.64
N PHE A 219 1.86 11.23 -9.41
CA PHE A 219 0.63 10.56 -8.93
C PHE A 219 -0.59 11.49 -8.78
N PHE A 220 -0.41 12.80 -8.67
CA PHE A 220 -1.53 13.75 -8.65
C PHE A 220 -1.77 14.35 -10.02
N LYS A 221 -0.72 14.88 -10.65
CA LYS A 221 -0.82 15.49 -11.98
C LYS A 221 -0.73 14.47 -13.12
N VAL A 222 -0.34 13.23 -12.82
CA VAL A 222 -0.15 12.14 -13.80
C VAL A 222 0.69 12.64 -14.98
N ARG A 223 1.86 13.22 -14.65
CA ARG A 223 2.83 13.74 -15.61
C ARG A 223 4.11 12.93 -15.57
N GLY A 224 4.84 12.95 -16.69
CA GLY A 224 6.18 12.38 -16.82
C GLY A 224 6.46 11.84 -18.21
N GLY A 225 7.68 11.36 -18.41
CA GLY A 225 8.12 10.78 -19.68
C GLY A 225 7.28 9.59 -20.14
N PHE A 226 6.63 8.89 -19.20
CA PHE A 226 5.78 7.75 -19.49
C PHE A 226 4.40 8.07 -20.11
N VAL A 227 3.94 9.32 -20.00
CA VAL A 227 2.65 9.77 -20.56
C VAL A 227 2.79 10.06 -22.06
N TYR A 228 3.95 10.55 -22.50
CA TYR A 228 4.19 10.88 -23.91
C TYR A 228 4.20 9.65 -24.82
N ASP A 229 4.53 8.47 -24.30
CA ASP A 229 4.42 7.19 -25.02
C ASP A 229 2.96 6.83 -25.37
N PHE A 230 1.97 7.44 -24.73
CA PHE A 230 0.55 7.22 -25.02
C PHE A 230 0.03 8.08 -26.20
N GLY A 231 0.81 9.02 -26.74
CA GLY A 231 0.46 9.81 -27.92
C GLY A 231 -0.70 10.82 -27.75
N VAL A 232 -1.54 10.65 -26.71
CA VAL A 232 -2.70 11.49 -26.40
C VAL A 232 -2.64 11.91 -24.92
N VAL A 233 -3.05 13.14 -24.62
CA VAL A 233 -3.21 13.61 -23.24
C VAL A 233 -4.17 12.66 -22.51
N PRO A 234 -3.81 12.12 -21.34
CA PRO A 234 -4.64 11.14 -20.64
C PRO A 234 -5.96 11.79 -20.22
N ASN A 235 -7.06 11.39 -20.87
CA ASN A 235 -8.41 11.69 -20.41
C ASN A 235 -8.72 10.89 -19.14
N SER A 236 -9.65 11.39 -18.33
CA SER A 236 -10.06 10.74 -17.06
C SER A 236 -10.57 9.30 -17.24
N GLU A 237 -10.99 8.91 -18.43
CA GLU A 237 -11.44 7.54 -18.78
C GLU A 237 -10.28 6.55 -18.91
N ASN A 238 -9.07 7.03 -19.21
CA ASN A 238 -7.88 6.19 -19.43
C ASN A 238 -7.06 5.97 -18.16
N VAL A 239 -7.56 6.39 -16.99
CA VAL A 239 -6.83 6.32 -15.72
C VAL A 239 -7.48 5.32 -14.78
N ASN A 240 -6.70 4.35 -14.30
CA ASN A 240 -7.16 3.41 -13.28
C ASN A 240 -7.34 4.11 -11.93
N ALA A 241 -8.58 4.53 -11.63
CA ALA A 241 -8.90 5.29 -10.43
C ALA A 241 -8.55 4.56 -9.12
N SER A 242 -8.66 3.23 -9.08
CA SER A 242 -8.32 2.44 -7.89
C SER A 242 -6.83 2.50 -7.59
N GLN A 243 -6.00 2.22 -8.61
CA GLN A 243 -4.55 2.25 -8.45
C GLN A 243 -4.02 3.66 -8.18
N LEU A 244 -4.65 4.67 -8.79
CA LEU A 244 -4.35 6.07 -8.53
C LEU A 244 -4.63 6.44 -7.07
N HIS A 245 -5.78 6.07 -6.52
CA HIS A 245 -6.09 6.36 -5.12
C HIS A 245 -5.12 5.65 -4.17
N GLN A 246 -4.79 4.37 -4.44
CA GLN A 246 -3.80 3.62 -3.66
C GLN A 246 -2.42 4.30 -3.67
N SER A 247 -1.95 4.76 -4.84
CA SER A 247 -0.66 5.46 -4.95
C SER A 247 -0.64 6.80 -4.21
N ARG A 248 -1.74 7.56 -4.23
CA ARG A 248 -1.87 8.84 -3.51
C ARG A 248 -1.88 8.65 -2.00
N PHE A 249 -2.62 7.66 -1.51
CA PHE A 249 -2.62 7.31 -0.09
C PHE A 249 -1.23 6.83 0.36
N GLY A 250 -0.58 5.99 -0.45
CA GLY A 250 0.81 5.56 -0.23
C GLY A 250 1.77 6.74 -0.15
N LEU A 251 1.69 7.69 -1.09
CA LEU A 251 2.54 8.88 -1.10
C LEU A 251 2.33 9.76 0.14
N LEU A 252 1.08 10.10 0.46
CA LEU A 252 0.75 11.00 1.57
C LEU A 252 1.12 10.40 2.92
N SER A 253 0.84 9.11 3.13
CA SER A 253 1.18 8.43 4.39
C SER A 253 2.68 8.47 4.66
N GLN A 254 3.52 8.14 3.69
CA GLN A 254 4.97 8.19 3.87
C GLN A 254 5.49 9.60 4.13
N ALA A 255 4.99 10.59 3.36
CA ALA A 255 5.39 11.98 3.55
C ALA A 255 5.04 12.49 4.94
N ILE A 256 3.82 12.22 5.44
CA ILE A 256 3.39 12.61 6.78
C ILE A 256 4.28 11.97 7.84
N MET A 257 4.52 10.65 7.75
CA MET A 257 5.36 9.96 8.74
C MET A 257 6.80 10.48 8.75
N MET A 258 7.40 10.78 7.58
CA MET A 258 8.72 11.39 7.52
C MET A 258 8.74 12.82 8.08
N ILE A 259 7.72 13.64 7.83
CA ILE A 259 7.59 14.99 8.43
C ILE A 259 7.49 14.89 9.95
N VAL A 260 6.73 13.92 10.45
CA VAL A 260 6.62 13.65 11.88
C VAL A 260 8.01 13.32 12.46
N ILE A 261 8.79 12.44 11.82
CA ILE A 261 10.19 12.14 12.24
C ILE A 261 11.06 13.41 12.22
N VAL A 262 10.97 14.26 11.19
CA VAL A 262 11.70 15.54 11.15
C VAL A 262 11.33 16.43 12.34
N GLY A 263 10.04 16.55 12.64
CA GLY A 263 9.55 17.30 13.80
C GLY A 263 10.12 16.76 15.11
N PHE A 264 10.16 15.44 15.27
CA PHE A 264 10.72 14.79 16.45
C PHE A 264 12.24 14.96 16.57
N LEU A 265 12.99 14.78 15.49
CA LEU A 265 14.44 15.03 15.51
C LEU A 265 14.76 16.49 15.83
N THR A 266 13.94 17.42 15.34
CA THR A 266 14.05 18.84 15.70
C THR A 266 13.64 19.11 17.14
N SER A 267 12.62 18.41 17.65
CA SER A 267 12.20 18.50 19.06
C SER A 267 13.31 18.03 20.01
N GLU A 268 14.03 16.96 19.65
CA GLU A 268 15.17 16.46 20.44
C GLU A 268 16.33 17.46 20.52
N THR A 269 16.54 18.30 19.49
CA THR A 269 17.56 19.37 19.57
C THR A 269 17.15 20.51 20.51
N LEU A 270 15.85 20.75 20.67
CA LEU A 270 15.27 21.71 21.60
C LEU A 270 14.88 21.08 22.95
N GLY A 271 15.31 19.84 23.20
CA GLY A 271 14.89 19.03 24.35
C GLY A 271 15.11 19.71 25.69
N ASP A 272 16.24 20.38 25.89
CA ASP A 272 16.58 21.06 27.15
C ASP A 272 15.61 22.18 27.52
N PHE A 273 14.96 22.80 26.52
CA PHE A 273 14.01 23.90 26.72
C PHE A 273 12.58 23.44 27.03
N TRP A 274 12.16 22.31 26.44
CA TRP A 274 10.78 21.84 26.52
C TRP A 274 10.59 20.65 27.47
N LYS A 275 11.53 19.70 27.53
CA LYS A 275 11.40 18.50 28.38
C LYS A 275 11.30 18.84 29.87
N LYS A 276 11.87 19.97 30.30
CA LYS A 276 11.77 20.48 31.69
C LYS A 276 10.44 21.17 32.00
N LYS A 277 9.66 21.56 30.98
CA LYS A 277 8.40 22.33 31.13
C LYS A 277 7.15 21.47 30.98
N VAL A 278 7.29 20.22 30.54
CA VAL A 278 6.15 19.36 30.17
C VAL A 278 6.12 18.10 31.02
N PRO A 279 4.94 17.72 31.55
CA PRO A 279 4.80 16.54 32.40
C PRO A 279 5.14 15.25 31.66
N VAL A 280 5.63 14.25 32.41
CA VAL A 280 6.03 12.93 31.88
C VAL A 280 4.93 12.25 31.06
N TYR A 281 3.65 12.42 31.39
CA TYR A 281 2.55 11.85 30.59
C TYR A 281 2.58 12.30 29.12
N SER A 282 2.74 13.59 28.86
CA SER A 282 2.80 14.14 27.49
C SER A 282 4.10 13.74 26.79
N ARG A 283 5.21 13.65 27.55
CA ARG A 283 6.49 13.14 27.04
C ARG A 283 6.41 11.67 26.63
N ASN A 284 5.68 10.85 27.36
CA ASN A 284 5.43 9.44 27.02
C ASN A 284 4.59 9.32 25.74
N TRP A 285 3.56 10.15 25.58
CA TRP A 285 2.79 10.20 24.33
C TRP A 285 3.66 10.61 23.14
N HIS A 286 4.50 11.62 23.32
CA HIS A 286 5.48 12.07 22.34
C HIS A 286 6.44 10.94 21.93
N ASP A 287 6.98 10.17 22.88
CA ASP A 287 7.84 9.01 22.56
C ASP A 287 7.07 7.92 21.79
N ILE A 288 5.85 7.56 22.20
CA ILE A 288 5.03 6.56 21.48
C ILE A 288 4.77 6.97 20.03
N VAL A 289 4.32 8.21 19.81
CA VAL A 289 4.01 8.71 18.46
C VAL A 289 5.27 8.72 17.59
N PHE A 290 6.43 9.07 18.17
CA PHE A 290 7.70 8.98 17.47
C PHE A 290 8.05 7.55 17.04
N ARG A 291 7.94 6.57 17.96
CA ARG A 291 8.21 5.16 17.66
C ARG A 291 7.25 4.60 16.61
N LEU A 292 5.98 5.00 16.66
CA LEU A 292 4.99 4.61 15.68
C LEU A 292 5.35 5.16 14.28
N ALA A 293 5.81 6.40 14.20
CA ALA A 293 6.27 7.00 12.94
C ALA A 293 7.55 6.32 12.42
N GLU A 294 8.52 6.01 13.30
CA GLU A 294 9.72 5.25 12.91
C GLU A 294 9.36 3.89 12.32
N VAL A 295 8.53 3.09 13.03
CA VAL A 295 8.06 1.80 12.54
C VAL A 295 7.30 1.97 11.22
N GLY A 296 6.41 2.96 11.14
CA GLY A 296 5.58 3.23 9.97
C GLY A 296 6.40 3.52 8.71
N VAL A 297 7.47 4.32 8.83
CA VAL A 297 8.37 4.63 7.71
C VAL A 297 9.11 3.40 7.19
N ALA A 298 9.54 2.49 8.07
CA ALA A 298 10.16 1.23 7.67
C ALA A 298 9.14 0.25 7.07
N LEU A 299 7.95 0.14 7.67
CA LEU A 299 6.87 -0.75 7.24
C LEU A 299 6.27 -0.34 5.88
N TRP A 300 6.32 0.95 5.54
CA TRP A 300 5.77 1.45 4.29
C TRP A 300 6.35 0.76 3.04
N PHE A 301 7.66 0.48 3.03
CA PHE A 301 8.33 -0.15 1.89
C PHE A 301 7.83 -1.58 1.60
N PRO A 302 7.87 -2.55 2.55
CA PRO A 302 7.38 -3.90 2.31
C PRO A 302 5.87 -3.93 2.00
N CYS A 303 5.09 -2.97 2.51
CA CYS A 303 3.67 -2.81 2.15
C CYS A 303 3.48 -2.33 0.70
N CYS A 304 4.20 -1.29 0.26
CA CYS A 304 4.10 -0.79 -1.11
C CYS A 304 4.71 -1.75 -2.14
N LEU A 305 5.68 -2.56 -1.71
CA LEU A 305 6.37 -3.56 -2.51
C LEU A 305 5.82 -4.98 -2.24
N TRP A 306 4.56 -5.14 -1.87
CA TRP A 306 4.01 -6.45 -1.47
C TRP A 306 4.13 -7.52 -2.57
N ASN A 307 3.90 -7.14 -3.84
CA ASN A 307 3.99 -8.07 -4.97
C ASN A 307 5.45 -8.28 -5.42
N SER A 308 6.21 -9.03 -4.62
CA SER A 308 7.64 -9.30 -4.85
C SER A 308 7.95 -10.12 -6.09
N MET A 309 6.98 -10.90 -6.59
CA MET A 309 7.09 -11.77 -7.77
C MET A 309 6.98 -11.01 -9.09
N ALA A 310 6.33 -9.84 -9.11
CA ALA A 310 6.01 -9.11 -10.33
C ALA A 310 6.25 -7.59 -10.16
N PRO A 311 7.52 -7.12 -10.22
CA PRO A 311 7.89 -5.70 -10.09
C PRO A 311 7.10 -4.79 -11.01
N GLU A 312 6.80 -5.26 -12.22
CA GLU A 312 6.06 -4.54 -13.26
C GLU A 312 4.63 -4.14 -12.82
N GLN A 313 4.09 -4.77 -11.78
CA GLN A 313 2.76 -4.46 -11.24
C GLN A 313 2.77 -3.42 -10.11
N LEU A 314 3.95 -3.09 -9.57
CA LEU A 314 4.09 -2.19 -8.44
C LEU A 314 4.02 -0.73 -8.91
N TRP A 315 3.02 0.01 -8.44
CA TRP A 315 2.80 1.43 -8.83
C TRP A 315 4.02 2.33 -8.52
N ILE A 316 4.73 2.03 -7.43
CA ILE A 316 5.92 2.77 -6.99
C ILE A 316 7.09 2.65 -7.96
N LEU A 317 7.21 1.50 -8.65
CA LEU A 317 8.29 1.22 -9.61
C LEU A 317 7.85 1.41 -11.07
N ASN A 318 6.55 1.28 -11.35
CA ASN A 318 5.99 1.38 -12.69
C ASN A 318 4.67 2.17 -12.70
N PRO A 319 4.72 3.51 -12.77
CA PRO A 319 3.52 4.35 -12.80
C PRO A 319 2.75 4.26 -14.12
N ARG A 320 3.28 3.61 -15.19
CA ARG A 320 2.52 3.38 -16.43
C ARG A 320 1.24 2.59 -16.19
N LYS A 321 1.21 1.75 -15.16
CA LYS A 321 0.00 1.01 -14.79
C LYS A 321 -1.17 1.91 -14.37
N LEU A 322 -0.91 3.17 -14.02
CA LEU A 322 -1.98 4.16 -13.80
C LEU A 322 -2.80 4.40 -15.07
N LEU A 323 -2.22 4.15 -16.25
CA LEU A 323 -2.87 4.33 -17.54
C LEU A 323 -3.38 2.98 -18.06
N THR A 324 -4.68 2.93 -18.35
CA THR A 324 -5.31 1.81 -19.03
C THR A 324 -4.91 1.87 -20.50
N ARG A 325 -4.31 0.79 -21.02
CA ARG A 325 -3.97 0.69 -22.44
C ARG A 325 -5.24 0.34 -23.22
N GLN A 326 -6.04 1.35 -23.59
CA GLN A 326 -7.05 1.17 -24.63
C GLN A 326 -6.30 0.96 -25.94
N ILE A 327 -6.37 -0.26 -26.49
CA ILE A 327 -5.94 -0.54 -27.85
C ILE A 327 -7.08 -0.04 -28.74
N ASP A 328 -7.00 1.20 -29.20
CA ASP A 328 -7.76 1.62 -30.36
C ASP A 328 -6.99 1.15 -31.60
N PRO A 329 -7.57 0.31 -32.48
CA PRO A 329 -7.07 0.21 -33.83
C PRO A 329 -7.55 1.45 -34.58
N VAL A 330 -6.81 2.55 -34.49
CA VAL A 330 -6.87 3.56 -35.55
C VAL A 330 -6.13 2.95 -36.73
N ALA A 331 -6.89 2.28 -37.60
CA ALA A 331 -6.44 1.94 -38.93
C ALA A 331 -6.03 3.24 -39.65
N PRO A 332 -4.90 3.26 -40.38
CA PRO A 332 -4.52 4.44 -41.14
C PRO A 332 -5.55 4.67 -42.25
N GLU A 333 -6.13 5.87 -42.27
CA GLU A 333 -6.88 6.39 -43.41
C GLU A 333 -5.99 6.38 -44.66
N SER A 334 -6.33 5.50 -45.61
CA SER A 334 -5.98 5.68 -47.02
C SER A 334 -7.28 5.85 -47.80
N THR A 335 -7.49 7.11 -48.21
CA THR A 335 -8.24 7.62 -49.35
C THR A 335 -8.69 6.59 -50.38
N GLU A 336 -10.00 6.50 -50.66
CA GLU A 336 -10.61 6.62 -52.00
C GLU A 336 -12.14 6.37 -51.94
N ALA A 337 -12.88 7.16 -52.71
CA ALA A 337 -14.35 7.17 -52.81
C ALA A 337 -14.82 6.44 -54.12
N PRO A 338 -16.09 6.54 -54.57
CA PRO A 338 -17.16 5.57 -54.35
C PRO A 338 -17.69 4.90 -55.65
N ALA A 339 -18.36 3.75 -55.54
CA ALA A 339 -19.23 3.22 -56.60
C ALA A 339 -20.40 2.38 -56.06
N GLU A 340 -21.62 2.81 -56.38
CA GLU A 340 -22.90 2.07 -56.41
C GLU A 340 -23.33 1.90 -57.89
N PRO A 341 -24.47 1.25 -58.27
CA PRO A 341 -25.26 0.13 -57.70
C PRO A 341 -25.67 -0.93 -58.76
N SER A 342 -26.32 -2.05 -58.39
CA SER A 342 -27.42 -2.67 -59.18
C SER A 342 -28.09 -3.94 -58.55
N THR A 343 -29.35 -3.77 -58.17
CA THR A 343 -30.59 -4.48 -58.58
C THR A 343 -30.71 -6.03 -58.67
N SER A 344 -31.54 -6.56 -57.76
CA SER A 344 -32.75 -7.44 -57.90
C SER A 344 -32.75 -8.93 -58.31
N ALA A 345 -33.61 -9.65 -57.55
CA ALA A 345 -34.41 -10.87 -57.82
C ALA A 345 -33.68 -12.22 -57.69
N THR A 346 -34.19 -13.25 -56.99
CA THR A 346 -35.52 -13.87 -57.05
C THR A 346 -35.75 -14.80 -55.83
N ALA A 347 -37.02 -14.99 -55.43
CA ALA A 347 -37.52 -16.05 -54.52
C ALA A 347 -37.50 -17.44 -55.25
N GLU A 348 -37.64 -18.64 -54.68
CA GLU A 348 -38.45 -19.20 -53.58
C GLU A 348 -37.85 -20.57 -53.11
N GLU A 349 -38.52 -21.14 -52.09
CA GLU A 349 -38.63 -22.57 -51.73
C GLU A 349 -37.76 -23.13 -50.59
N GLY A 350 -38.44 -23.51 -49.49
CA GLY A 350 -37.84 -24.31 -48.41
C GLY A 350 -38.49 -24.23 -47.03
N GLN A 351 -39.82 -24.11 -46.91
CA GLN A 351 -40.50 -24.32 -45.62
C GLN A 351 -40.50 -25.82 -45.27
N SER A 352 -39.55 -26.29 -44.45
CA SER A 352 -39.71 -27.51 -43.64
C SER A 352 -38.62 -27.69 -42.58
N PHE A 353 -38.55 -26.80 -41.60
CA PHE A 353 -38.18 -27.16 -40.23
C PHE A 353 -38.50 -25.95 -39.34
N LEU A 354 -39.58 -26.00 -38.56
CA LEU A 354 -39.71 -25.12 -37.41
C LEU A 354 -38.68 -25.59 -36.37
N ALA A 355 -37.41 -25.30 -36.62
CA ALA A 355 -36.36 -25.40 -35.62
C ALA A 355 -36.71 -24.37 -34.55
N LYS A 356 -37.27 -24.84 -33.43
CA LYS A 356 -37.21 -24.09 -32.17
C LYS A 356 -35.74 -23.74 -31.99
N LYS A 357 -35.40 -22.47 -32.06
CA LYS A 357 -34.03 -22.03 -31.80
C LYS A 357 -33.82 -22.18 -30.31
N ASP A 358 -32.80 -22.93 -29.90
CA ASP A 358 -32.47 -23.11 -28.49
C ASP A 358 -31.40 -22.10 -28.07
N CYS A 359 -31.37 -21.74 -26.78
CA CYS A 359 -30.30 -20.88 -26.25
C CYS A 359 -28.96 -21.62 -26.31
N TRP A 360 -27.97 -21.13 -27.06
CA TRP A 360 -26.67 -21.80 -27.20
C TRP A 360 -25.85 -21.91 -25.90
N ILE A 361 -26.23 -21.18 -24.84
CA ILE A 361 -25.55 -21.24 -23.54
C ILE A 361 -26.15 -22.30 -22.63
N CYS A 362 -27.48 -22.36 -22.52
CA CYS A 362 -28.16 -23.21 -21.53
C CYS A 362 -28.96 -24.37 -22.13
N TYR A 363 -29.19 -24.39 -23.45
CA TYR A 363 -29.90 -25.43 -24.18
C TYR A 363 -31.27 -25.80 -23.57
N ASP A 364 -31.92 -24.82 -22.92
CA ASP A 364 -33.15 -25.02 -22.15
C ASP A 364 -34.31 -24.36 -22.90
N THR A 365 -35.26 -25.17 -23.39
CA THR A 365 -36.43 -24.73 -24.18
C THR A 365 -37.61 -24.29 -23.33
N ASP A 366 -37.60 -24.59 -22.03
CA ASP A 366 -38.79 -24.47 -21.17
C ASP A 366 -38.77 -23.20 -20.32
N LYS A 367 -37.72 -22.37 -20.48
CA LYS A 367 -37.65 -21.05 -19.84
C LYS A 367 -38.63 -20.07 -20.48
N PRO A 368 -39.40 -19.30 -19.69
CA PRO A 368 -40.33 -18.30 -20.19
C PRO A 368 -39.64 -17.03 -20.73
N GLU A 369 -38.31 -16.96 -20.70
CA GLU A 369 -37.56 -15.79 -21.17
C GLU A 369 -37.41 -15.82 -22.70
N PRO A 370 -37.68 -14.71 -23.41
CA PRO A 370 -37.53 -14.67 -24.86
C PRO A 370 -36.06 -14.79 -25.28
N LEU A 371 -35.83 -15.50 -26.38
CA LEU A 371 -34.52 -15.59 -27.03
C LEU A 371 -34.24 -14.29 -27.79
N ILE A 372 -33.02 -13.80 -27.65
CA ILE A 372 -32.53 -12.61 -28.31
C ILE A 372 -31.44 -12.96 -29.33
N GLN A 373 -31.29 -12.13 -30.37
CA GLN A 373 -30.21 -12.23 -31.35
C GLN A 373 -29.28 -10.99 -31.22
N PRO A 374 -28.23 -11.08 -30.39
CA PRO A 374 -27.39 -9.93 -30.03
C PRO A 374 -26.26 -9.65 -31.04
N CYS A 375 -26.06 -10.54 -32.03
CA CYS A 375 -24.96 -10.45 -32.99
C CYS A 375 -25.38 -10.97 -34.37
N LYS A 376 -24.53 -10.73 -35.37
CA LYS A 376 -24.76 -11.11 -36.78
C LYS A 376 -24.45 -12.59 -37.09
N CYS A 377 -24.29 -13.44 -36.08
CA CYS A 377 -24.08 -14.86 -36.30
C CYS A 377 -25.33 -15.51 -36.92
N ILE A 378 -25.14 -16.55 -37.72
CA ILE A 378 -26.20 -17.33 -38.37
C ILE A 378 -26.18 -18.76 -37.80
N GLY A 379 -27.36 -19.39 -37.68
CA GLY A 379 -27.50 -20.74 -37.09
C GLY A 379 -27.69 -20.73 -35.58
N ASP A 380 -27.35 -21.84 -34.92
CA ASP A 380 -27.68 -22.08 -33.50
C ASP A 380 -26.95 -21.12 -32.54
N VAL A 381 -25.77 -20.63 -32.93
CA VAL A 381 -24.94 -19.71 -32.12
C VAL A 381 -25.51 -18.27 -32.10
N SER A 382 -26.59 -18.02 -32.85
CA SER A 382 -27.21 -16.70 -32.94
C SER A 382 -28.23 -16.42 -31.83
N SER A 383 -28.81 -17.46 -31.21
CA SER A 383 -29.97 -17.33 -30.31
C SER A 383 -29.61 -17.62 -28.86
N VAL A 384 -29.88 -16.68 -27.96
CA VAL A 384 -29.49 -16.77 -26.55
C VAL A 384 -30.51 -16.07 -25.65
N HIS A 385 -30.72 -16.53 -24.42
CA HIS A 385 -31.48 -15.76 -23.44
C HIS A 385 -30.71 -14.51 -23.00
N HIS A 386 -31.43 -13.41 -22.77
CA HIS A 386 -30.83 -12.16 -22.32
C HIS A 386 -29.99 -12.34 -21.05
N GLU A 387 -30.52 -13.05 -20.05
CA GLU A 387 -29.84 -13.32 -18.78
C GLU A 387 -28.63 -14.26 -18.93
N CYS A 388 -28.70 -15.22 -19.85
CA CYS A 388 -27.59 -16.15 -20.10
C CYS A 388 -26.39 -15.44 -20.74
N LEU A 389 -26.64 -14.59 -21.75
CA LEU A 389 -25.59 -13.80 -22.40
C LEU A 389 -24.99 -12.78 -21.44
N ARG A 390 -25.85 -12.13 -20.65
CA ARG A 390 -25.44 -11.18 -19.62
C ARG A 390 -24.49 -11.79 -18.60
N ARG A 391 -24.83 -12.95 -18.05
CA ARG A 391 -23.95 -13.67 -17.10
C ARG A 391 -22.63 -14.08 -17.75
N TRP A 392 -22.68 -14.58 -18.98
CA TRP A 392 -21.50 -15.00 -19.71
C TRP A 392 -20.53 -13.84 -20.01
N LEU A 393 -21.05 -12.67 -20.39
CA LEU A 393 -20.25 -11.46 -20.63
C LEU A 393 -19.59 -10.98 -19.34
N VAL A 394 -20.30 -11.04 -18.22
CA VAL A 394 -19.79 -10.60 -16.92
C VAL A 394 -18.66 -11.49 -16.42
N ASP A 395 -18.83 -12.80 -16.53
CA ASP A 395 -17.81 -13.77 -16.12
C ASP A 395 -16.57 -13.71 -17.04
N SER A 396 -16.80 -13.42 -18.33
CA SER A 396 -15.74 -13.19 -19.31
C SER A 396 -14.99 -11.87 -19.10
N CYS A 397 -15.69 -10.80 -18.69
CA CYS A 397 -15.10 -9.48 -18.39
C CYS A 397 -14.29 -9.49 -17.08
N ALA A 398 -14.66 -10.30 -16.09
CA ALA A 398 -13.91 -10.44 -14.84
C ALA A 398 -12.47 -10.96 -15.06
N ASN A 399 -12.23 -11.66 -16.17
CA ASN A 399 -10.93 -12.24 -16.54
C ASN A 399 -10.18 -11.42 -17.61
N SER A 400 -10.84 -10.50 -18.30
CA SER A 400 -10.26 -9.65 -19.35
C SER A 400 -11.20 -8.47 -19.64
N ASP A 401 -10.77 -7.24 -19.35
CA ASP A 401 -11.53 -5.98 -19.42
C ASP A 401 -12.08 -5.58 -20.82
N ALA A 402 -12.08 -6.47 -21.81
CA ALA A 402 -12.22 -6.10 -23.22
C ALA A 402 -13.22 -6.91 -24.07
N VAL A 403 -14.00 -7.86 -23.53
CA VAL A 403 -14.90 -8.69 -24.36
C VAL A 403 -16.35 -8.20 -24.32
N LEU A 404 -16.60 -7.04 -24.93
CA LEU A 404 -17.96 -6.55 -25.24
C LEU A 404 -18.35 -6.82 -26.70
N LYS A 405 -17.70 -7.80 -27.34
CA LYS A 405 -17.94 -8.20 -28.73
C LYS A 405 -18.08 -9.71 -28.84
N CYS A 406 -18.77 -10.16 -29.89
CA CYS A 406 -18.95 -11.58 -30.15
C CYS A 406 -17.62 -12.24 -30.52
N LYS A 407 -17.29 -13.40 -29.91
CA LYS A 407 -16.03 -14.11 -30.21
C LYS A 407 -16.02 -14.78 -31.60
N VAL A 408 -17.19 -14.96 -32.21
CA VAL A 408 -17.34 -15.68 -33.48
C VAL A 408 -17.33 -14.72 -34.66
N CYS A 409 -18.18 -13.69 -34.64
CA CYS A 409 -18.30 -12.73 -35.74
C CYS A 409 -17.62 -11.37 -35.48
N ASP A 410 -16.98 -11.21 -34.33
CA ASP A 410 -16.32 -9.97 -33.87
C ASP A 410 -17.23 -8.72 -33.82
N SER A 411 -18.55 -8.87 -33.98
CA SER A 411 -19.47 -7.74 -33.91
C SER A 411 -19.59 -7.21 -32.47
N PRO A 412 -19.51 -5.90 -32.25
CA PRO A 412 -19.72 -5.31 -30.93
C PRO A 412 -21.17 -5.54 -30.48
N TYR A 413 -21.36 -5.87 -29.21
CA TYR A 413 -22.69 -5.93 -28.61
C TYR A 413 -23.16 -4.52 -28.27
N GLU A 414 -24.38 -4.18 -28.66
CA GLU A 414 -25.01 -2.90 -28.30
C GLU A 414 -25.58 -2.99 -26.88
N ILE A 415 -25.06 -2.16 -25.98
CA ILE A 415 -25.35 -2.26 -24.55
C ILE A 415 -25.81 -0.90 -24.03
N GLU A 416 -27.04 -0.85 -23.54
CA GLU A 416 -27.53 0.26 -22.74
C GLU A 416 -27.14 0.02 -21.28
N ARG A 417 -26.19 0.82 -20.79
CA ARG A 417 -25.90 0.90 -19.37
C ARG A 417 -26.91 1.83 -18.73
N SER A 418 -27.96 1.28 -18.14
CA SER A 418 -28.83 2.06 -17.27
C SER A 418 -28.00 2.55 -16.06
N ASN A 419 -28.01 3.86 -15.81
CA ASN A 419 -27.35 4.44 -14.63
C ASN A 419 -28.11 4.11 -13.32
N ARG A 420 -29.24 3.41 -13.42
CA ARG A 420 -30.01 2.89 -12.29
C ARG A 420 -29.44 1.54 -11.88
N LEU A 421 -28.76 1.51 -10.74
CA LEU A 421 -28.34 0.27 -10.09
C LEU A 421 -29.57 -0.42 -9.48
N ASP A 422 -29.85 -1.65 -9.90
CA ASP A 422 -30.91 -2.49 -9.32
C ASP A 422 -30.42 -3.09 -7.98
N TRP A 423 -30.42 -2.28 -6.93
CA TRP A 423 -29.93 -2.65 -5.59
C TRP A 423 -30.61 -3.89 -5.00
N GLU A 424 -31.88 -4.11 -5.31
CA GLU A 424 -32.67 -5.24 -4.81
C GLU A 424 -32.13 -6.60 -5.28
N LYS A 425 -31.56 -6.66 -6.49
CA LYS A 425 -30.99 -7.90 -7.04
C LYS A 425 -29.57 -8.16 -6.54
N GLY A 426 -28.82 -7.10 -6.22
CA GLY A 426 -27.46 -7.20 -5.68
C GLY A 426 -27.42 -7.61 -4.19
N PHE A 427 -28.32 -7.06 -3.37
CA PHE A 427 -28.35 -7.29 -1.92
C PHE A 427 -29.34 -8.39 -1.51
N THR A 428 -29.05 -9.63 -1.93
CA THR A 428 -29.86 -10.81 -1.59
C THR A 428 -29.91 -11.06 -0.07
N ILE A 429 -30.94 -11.75 0.42
CA ILE A 429 -31.08 -12.20 1.83
C ILE A 429 -29.83 -12.95 2.31
N GLN A 430 -29.23 -13.79 1.45
CA GLN A 430 -27.98 -14.49 1.76
C GLN A 430 -26.79 -13.54 2.02
N HIS A 431 -26.72 -12.40 1.31
CA HIS A 431 -25.68 -11.39 1.57
C HIS A 431 -25.90 -10.70 2.92
N TRP A 432 -27.13 -10.30 3.21
CA TRP A 432 -27.47 -9.69 4.51
C TRP A 432 -27.21 -10.64 5.67
N ALA A 433 -27.56 -11.92 5.56
CA ALA A 433 -27.24 -12.93 6.56
C ALA A 433 -25.73 -13.04 6.82
N LYS A 434 -24.92 -13.13 5.75
CA LYS A 434 -23.45 -13.15 5.86
C LYS A 434 -22.91 -11.87 6.50
N THR A 435 -23.42 -10.71 6.12
CA THR A 435 -23.02 -9.41 6.69
C THR A 435 -23.33 -9.34 8.19
N ILE A 436 -24.52 -9.75 8.61
CA ILE A 436 -24.90 -9.76 10.04
C ILE A 436 -24.00 -10.70 10.85
N ILE A 437 -23.71 -11.89 10.33
CA ILE A 437 -22.79 -12.84 11.00
C ILE A 437 -21.39 -12.24 11.15
N ILE A 438 -20.85 -11.60 10.11
CA ILE A 438 -19.52 -10.99 10.16
C ILE A 438 -19.49 -9.82 11.17
N VAL A 439 -20.50 -8.95 11.15
CA VAL A 439 -20.59 -7.79 12.05
C VAL A 439 -20.75 -8.24 13.51
N THR A 440 -21.60 -9.23 13.78
CA THR A 440 -21.77 -9.78 15.13
C THR A 440 -20.49 -10.41 15.66
N LEU A 441 -19.76 -11.18 14.84
CA LEU A 441 -18.46 -11.74 15.21
C LEU A 441 -17.41 -10.66 15.48
N MET A 442 -17.44 -9.55 14.73
CA MET A 442 -16.56 -8.39 14.94
C MET A 442 -16.83 -7.73 16.31
N CYS A 443 -18.11 -7.54 16.65
CA CYS A 443 -18.51 -7.01 17.96
C CYS A 443 -18.13 -7.96 19.12
N ILE A 444 -18.37 -9.26 18.98
CA ILE A 444 -18.03 -10.27 19.99
C ILE A 444 -16.52 -10.31 20.23
N THR A 445 -15.71 -10.24 19.18
CA THR A 445 -14.25 -10.22 19.28
C THR A 445 -13.78 -8.98 20.06
N GLY A 446 -14.33 -7.80 19.76
CA GLY A 446 -14.00 -6.56 20.48
C GLY A 446 -14.41 -6.59 21.95
N ALA A 447 -15.64 -7.04 22.24
CA ALA A 447 -16.14 -7.15 23.61
C ALA A 447 -15.36 -8.21 24.41
N GLY A 448 -15.08 -9.37 23.82
CA GLY A 448 -14.28 -10.43 24.43
C GLY A 448 -12.87 -9.97 24.77
N ALA A 449 -12.21 -9.28 23.84
CA ALA A 449 -10.89 -8.70 24.08
C ALA A 449 -10.90 -7.69 25.24
N TRP A 450 -11.89 -6.79 25.26
CA TRP A 450 -12.05 -5.81 26.33
C TRP A 450 -12.22 -6.46 27.71
N VAL A 451 -13.09 -7.48 27.81
CA VAL A 451 -13.30 -8.24 29.06
C VAL A 451 -12.01 -8.93 29.50
N ILE A 452 -11.31 -9.63 28.60
CA ILE A 452 -10.09 -10.36 28.94
C ILE A 452 -8.97 -9.40 29.38
N ILE A 453 -8.87 -8.21 28.77
CA ILE A 453 -7.90 -7.17 29.17
C ILE A 453 -8.18 -6.66 30.59
N GLN A 454 -9.45 -6.51 30.97
CA GLN A 454 -9.83 -6.08 32.31
C GLN A 454 -9.59 -7.16 33.37
N LEU A 455 -9.77 -8.44 33.02
CA LEU A 455 -9.62 -9.56 33.95
C LEU A 455 -8.17 -9.94 34.24
N ASN A 456 -7.23 -9.65 33.35
CA ASN A 456 -5.82 -9.99 33.53
C ASN A 456 -5.03 -8.75 33.91
N GLU A 457 -4.21 -8.83 34.97
CA GLU A 457 -3.29 -7.75 35.36
C GLU A 457 -1.96 -7.81 34.59
N ASP A 458 -1.63 -8.96 34.01
CA ASP A 458 -0.39 -9.18 33.29
C ASP A 458 -0.37 -8.40 31.98
N SER A 459 0.62 -7.50 31.85
CA SER A 459 0.82 -6.65 30.67
C SER A 459 1.06 -7.48 29.41
N PHE A 460 1.70 -8.65 29.52
CA PHE A 460 1.99 -9.50 28.37
C PHE A 460 0.69 -10.09 27.79
N VAL A 461 -0.19 -10.58 28.65
CA VAL A 461 -1.49 -11.15 28.25
C VAL A 461 -2.37 -10.08 27.60
N ARG A 462 -2.39 -8.86 28.15
CA ARG A 462 -3.15 -7.73 27.59
C ARG A 462 -2.71 -7.39 26.17
N VAL A 463 -1.40 -7.32 25.93
CA VAL A 463 -0.83 -7.02 24.61
C VAL A 463 -1.15 -8.14 23.60
N LEU A 464 -1.01 -9.41 24.00
CA LEU A 464 -1.36 -10.54 23.14
C LEU A 464 -2.84 -10.54 22.74
N VAL A 465 -3.73 -10.34 23.72
CA VAL A 465 -5.18 -10.31 23.50
C VAL A 465 -5.57 -9.17 22.57
N ALA A 466 -5.03 -7.97 22.79
CA ALA A 466 -5.23 -6.84 21.89
C ALA A 466 -4.73 -7.14 20.47
N GLY A 467 -3.55 -7.76 20.34
CA GLY A 467 -2.96 -8.16 19.06
C GLY A 467 -3.84 -9.15 18.29
N PHE A 468 -4.29 -10.24 18.93
CA PHE A 468 -5.18 -11.22 18.31
C PHE A 468 -6.53 -10.60 17.92
N ALA A 469 -7.09 -9.74 18.77
CA ALA A 469 -8.35 -9.06 18.47
C ALA A 469 -8.25 -8.16 17.23
N ILE A 470 -7.12 -7.45 17.06
CA ILE A 470 -6.86 -6.63 15.87
C ILE A 470 -6.74 -7.50 14.62
N ILE A 471 -6.03 -8.63 14.68
CA ILE A 471 -5.87 -9.54 13.54
C ILE A 471 -7.22 -10.14 13.11
N ILE A 472 -8.01 -10.63 14.08
CA ILE A 472 -9.35 -11.16 13.82
C ILE A 472 -10.23 -10.04 13.23
N GLY A 473 -10.23 -8.85 13.85
CA GLY A 473 -10.96 -7.69 13.34
C GLY A 473 -10.59 -7.32 11.91
N TYR A 474 -9.30 -7.35 11.56
CA TYR A 474 -8.83 -7.13 10.19
C TYR A 474 -9.34 -8.18 9.21
N ILE A 475 -9.28 -9.46 9.56
CA ILE A 475 -9.79 -10.56 8.71
C ILE A 475 -11.29 -10.39 8.49
N LEU A 476 -12.06 -10.09 9.54
CA LEU A 476 -13.50 -9.88 9.44
C LEU A 476 -13.85 -8.66 8.60
N PHE A 477 -13.10 -7.56 8.75
CA PHE A 477 -13.27 -6.37 7.92
C PHE A 477 -12.97 -6.66 6.44
N LYS A 478 -11.91 -7.43 6.16
CA LYS A 478 -11.59 -7.87 4.80
C LYS A 478 -12.70 -8.72 4.20
N MET A 479 -13.19 -9.72 4.94
CA MET A 479 -14.31 -10.56 4.51
C MET A 479 -15.59 -9.73 4.26
N LEU A 480 -15.84 -8.71 5.09
CA LEU A 480 -16.94 -7.77 4.91
C LEU A 480 -16.78 -6.97 3.60
N GLY A 481 -15.56 -6.50 3.32
CA GLY A 481 -15.21 -5.82 2.08
C GLY A 481 -15.42 -6.69 0.84
N GLU A 482 -14.95 -7.93 0.84
CA GLU A 482 -15.13 -8.86 -0.28
C GLU A 482 -16.62 -9.18 -0.52
N ASN A 483 -17.40 -9.37 0.54
CA ASN A 483 -18.84 -9.61 0.44
C ASN A 483 -19.59 -8.39 -0.14
N THR A 484 -19.22 -7.17 0.27
CA THR A 484 -19.84 -5.93 -0.25
C THR A 484 -19.43 -5.66 -1.70
N VAL A 485 -18.17 -5.86 -2.08
CA VAL A 485 -17.72 -5.76 -3.48
C VAL A 485 -18.47 -6.75 -4.36
N THR A 486 -18.63 -8.00 -3.92
CA THR A 486 -19.39 -9.01 -4.65
C THR A 486 -20.85 -8.60 -4.85
N ALA A 487 -21.50 -8.03 -3.82
CA ALA A 487 -22.87 -7.53 -3.92
C ALA A 487 -22.98 -6.33 -4.89
N ILE A 488 -22.02 -5.40 -4.85
CA ILE A 488 -21.96 -4.25 -5.77
C ILE A 488 -21.72 -4.72 -7.21
N GLN A 489 -20.84 -5.69 -7.42
CA GLN A 489 -20.63 -6.29 -8.74
C GLN A 489 -21.92 -6.92 -9.24
N ARG A 490 -22.63 -7.70 -8.42
CA ARG A 490 -23.94 -8.26 -8.78
C ARG A 490 -24.96 -7.19 -9.15
N ALA A 491 -25.04 -6.08 -8.40
CA ALA A 491 -25.92 -4.96 -8.70
C ALA A 491 -25.56 -4.25 -10.02
N LYS A 492 -24.26 -4.08 -10.32
CA LYS A 492 -23.78 -3.52 -11.60
C LYS A 492 -24.10 -4.45 -12.76
N VAL A 493 -23.90 -5.74 -12.56
CA VAL A 493 -24.24 -6.77 -13.54
C VAL A 493 -25.72 -6.71 -13.84
N SER A 494 -26.57 -6.60 -12.82
CA SER A 494 -28.03 -6.49 -12.96
C SER A 494 -28.56 -5.17 -13.53
N SER A 495 -27.71 -4.17 -13.84
CA SER A 495 -28.12 -2.96 -14.59
C SER A 495 -27.76 -2.95 -16.09
N ILE A 496 -26.91 -3.85 -16.57
CA ILE A 496 -26.55 -4.04 -18.00
C ILE A 496 -27.74 -4.55 -18.85
N TYR A 497 -28.28 -3.73 -19.76
CA TYR A 497 -29.27 -4.18 -20.73
C TYR A 497 -28.62 -4.32 -22.12
N ILE A 498 -28.63 -5.53 -22.69
CA ILE A 498 -28.19 -5.76 -24.07
C ILE A 498 -29.36 -5.40 -24.98
N VAL A 499 -29.16 -4.40 -25.83
CA VAL A 499 -30.13 -4.02 -26.86
C VAL A 499 -29.98 -5.02 -28.01
N THR A 500 -31.11 -5.56 -28.46
CA THR A 500 -31.15 -6.34 -29.69
C THR A 500 -31.87 -5.56 -30.74
N SER A 501 -31.29 -5.51 -31.95
CA SER A 501 -32.03 -5.13 -33.14
C SER A 501 -33.18 -6.12 -33.29
N VAL A 502 -34.36 -5.72 -32.85
CA VAL A 502 -35.58 -6.41 -33.22
C VAL A 502 -35.66 -6.23 -34.73
N ASN A 503 -35.33 -7.27 -35.49
CA ASN A 503 -35.73 -7.31 -36.88
C ASN A 503 -37.24 -7.13 -36.89
N ASP A 504 -37.69 -6.09 -37.56
CA ASP A 504 -39.08 -5.78 -37.85
C ASP A 504 -39.88 -7.04 -38.18
N LEU A 505 -40.59 -7.56 -37.18
CA LEU A 505 -41.64 -8.56 -37.30
C LEU A 505 -42.89 -7.98 -36.66
N GLN A 506 -43.25 -6.76 -37.08
CA GLN A 506 -44.58 -6.17 -36.90
C GLN A 506 -44.72 -4.97 -37.84
N THR A 507 -44.86 -5.25 -39.14
CA THR A 507 -45.99 -4.84 -40.00
C THR A 507 -45.79 -5.38 -41.42
#